data_AF-A0A645DR06-F1
#
_entry.id   AF-A0A645DR06-F1
#
_cell.length_a   1.000
_cell.length_b   1.000
_cell.length_c   1.000
_cell.angle_alpha   90.00
_cell.angle_beta   90.00
_cell.angle_gamma   90.00
#
_symmetry.space_group_name_H-M   'P 1'
#
loop_
_entity.id
_entity.type
_entity.pdbx_description
1 polymer ?
#
loop_
_entity_poly.entity_id
_entity_poly.type
_entity_poly.pdbx_seq_one_letter_code
_entity_poly.pdbx_strand_id
1 'polypeptide(L)'
;MILCPRIPLYFDFIQDAKHKVGRKWSNGAFAPIERVYNFPGTDFTSGVSITTPLVKGIQGNVWTELIHSPERLQFMVYPRMTALSEAAWTQDKTKSFGNFNERMKHMMAIYEKAGIKYFNYMTSDNSPEVSGPTRNK
;
A
#
# COMPACT_ATOMS: atom_id res chain seq x y z
N MET A 1 -8.76 14.83 -13.17
CA MET A 1 -7.57 13.98 -13.08
C MET A 1 -7.69 13.06 -11.88
N ILE A 2 -7.22 11.82 -11.99
CA ILE A 2 -7.06 10.90 -10.86
C ILE A 2 -5.56 10.72 -10.65
N LEU A 3 -5.08 10.92 -9.42
CA LEU A 3 -3.67 10.78 -9.10
C LEU A 3 -3.37 9.31 -8.79
N CYS A 4 -2.47 8.71 -9.57
CA CYS A 4 -2.02 7.33 -9.38
C CYS A 4 -0.51 7.20 -9.68
N PRO A 5 0.36 7.94 -8.95
CA PRO A 5 1.79 7.81 -9.16
C PRO A 5 2.27 6.40 -8.82
N ARG A 6 3.33 5.96 -9.49
CA ARG A 6 3.90 4.62 -9.33
C ARG A 6 4.22 4.30 -7.87
N ILE A 7 5.10 5.07 -7.22
CA ILE A 7 5.28 4.99 -5.77
C ILE A 7 4.57 6.21 -5.17
N PRO A 8 3.60 6.03 -4.25
CA PRO A 8 3.31 4.81 -3.51
C PRO A 8 2.10 3.99 -3.99
N LEU A 9 1.41 4.37 -5.08
CA LEU A 9 0.07 3.82 -5.40
C LEU A 9 0.06 2.59 -6.33
N TYR A 10 1.21 2.05 -6.74
CA TYR A 10 1.28 0.76 -7.44
C TYR A 10 1.55 -0.35 -6.43
N PHE A 11 0.52 -1.15 -6.14
CA PHE A 11 0.55 -2.21 -5.13
C PHE A 11 1.22 -3.50 -5.60
N ASP A 12 1.68 -3.58 -6.85
CA ASP A 12 2.61 -4.61 -7.32
C ASP A 12 4.07 -4.38 -6.87
N PHE A 13 4.38 -3.18 -6.35
CA PHE A 13 5.64 -2.93 -5.64
C PHE A 13 5.63 -3.61 -4.28
N ILE A 14 6.81 -4.09 -3.86
CA ILE A 14 6.99 -4.64 -2.51
C ILE A 14 6.63 -3.62 -1.40
N GLN A 15 6.23 -4.15 -0.25
CA GLN A 15 5.80 -3.36 0.92
C GLN A 15 6.92 -3.12 1.92
N ASP A 16 7.91 -4.01 1.94
CA ASP A 16 9.04 -4.02 2.86
C ASP A 16 10.31 -4.40 2.09
N ALA A 17 11.44 -3.84 2.49
CA ALA A 17 12.74 -4.10 1.85
C ALA A 17 13.10 -5.60 1.81
N LYS A 18 12.66 -6.37 2.81
CA LYS A 18 12.90 -7.81 2.96
C LYS A 18 12.12 -8.67 1.95
N HIS A 19 11.04 -8.16 1.36
CA HIS A 19 10.26 -8.91 0.37
C HIS A 19 11.10 -9.18 -0.88
N LYS A 20 11.04 -10.42 -1.35
CA LYS A 20 11.82 -10.93 -2.48
C LYS A 20 11.03 -10.91 -3.78
N VAL A 21 9.72 -11.04 -3.71
CA VAL A 21 8.84 -11.11 -4.88
C VAL A 21 8.08 -9.80 -5.02
N GLY A 22 7.99 -9.26 -6.24
CA GLY A 22 7.29 -7.99 -6.54
C GLY A 22 8.23 -6.99 -7.21
N ARG A 23 7.66 -5.87 -7.68
CA ARG A 23 8.47 -4.80 -8.29
C ARG A 23 9.30 -4.07 -7.22
N LYS A 24 10.54 -3.76 -7.57
CA LYS A 24 11.44 -2.82 -6.87
C LYS A 24 11.88 -1.77 -7.87
N TRP A 25 12.11 -0.54 -7.42
CA TRP A 25 12.77 0.44 -8.28
C TRP A 25 14.27 0.15 -8.39
N SER A 26 14.94 0.73 -9.38
CA SER A 26 16.36 0.52 -9.64
C SER A 26 17.27 0.88 -8.46
N ASN A 27 16.84 1.83 -7.62
CA ASN A 27 17.54 2.23 -6.40
C ASN A 27 17.08 1.46 -5.14
N GLY A 28 16.29 0.40 -5.30
CA GLY A 28 15.73 -0.37 -4.19
C GLY A 28 14.47 0.23 -3.55
N ALA A 29 13.93 1.33 -4.06
CA ALA A 29 12.71 1.93 -3.52
C ALA A 29 11.50 0.98 -3.64
N PHE A 30 10.66 1.04 -2.62
CA PHE A 30 9.46 0.23 -2.45
C PHE A 30 8.28 1.11 -1.99
N ALA A 31 7.09 0.52 -1.85
CA ALA A 31 5.86 1.25 -1.52
C ALA A 31 5.36 0.85 -0.11
N PRO A 32 5.95 1.42 0.97
CA PRO A 32 5.52 1.18 2.33
C PRO A 32 4.16 1.81 2.61
N ILE A 33 3.41 1.23 3.54
CA ILE A 33 2.07 1.71 3.90
C ILE A 33 2.04 3.17 4.37
N GLU A 34 3.06 3.62 5.09
CA GLU A 34 3.17 5.00 5.56
C GLU A 34 3.18 6.00 4.40
N ARG A 35 3.87 5.68 3.30
CA ARG A 35 3.86 6.53 2.11
C ARG A 35 2.51 6.55 1.41
N VAL A 36 1.79 5.42 1.38
CA VAL A 36 0.42 5.36 0.86
C VAL A 36 -0.50 6.25 1.69
N TYR A 37 -0.41 6.15 3.02
CA TYR A 37 -1.21 6.92 3.96
C TYR A 37 -0.97 8.44 3.85
N ASN A 38 0.30 8.84 3.75
CA ASN A 38 0.71 10.24 3.67
C ASN A 38 0.45 10.86 2.29
N PHE A 39 0.00 10.10 1.29
CA PHE A 39 -0.39 10.64 -0.01
C PHE A 39 -1.74 11.38 0.09
N PRO A 40 -1.95 12.51 -0.63
CA PRO A 40 -1.04 13.24 -1.49
C PRO A 40 -0.41 14.44 -0.76
N GLY A 41 0.33 14.17 0.31
CA GLY A 41 1.11 15.17 1.02
C GLY A 41 2.12 15.90 0.11
N THR A 42 2.62 17.04 0.58
CA THR A 42 3.49 17.96 -0.17
C THR A 42 4.75 17.30 -0.76
N ASP A 43 5.23 16.23 -0.12
CA ASP A 43 6.40 15.46 -0.54
C ASP A 43 6.23 14.79 -1.92
N PHE A 44 4.98 14.61 -2.37
CA PHE A 44 4.67 13.93 -3.63
C PHE A 44 4.33 14.88 -4.77
N THR A 45 4.00 16.13 -4.46
CA THR A 45 3.39 17.06 -5.41
C THR A 45 4.31 18.25 -5.72
N SER A 46 5.55 18.23 -5.24
CA SER A 46 6.52 19.33 -5.41
C SER A 46 5.94 20.68 -4.98
N GLY A 47 5.11 20.69 -3.93
CA GLY A 47 4.42 21.89 -3.44
C GLY A 47 3.17 22.30 -4.22
N VAL A 48 2.75 21.55 -5.24
CA VAL A 48 1.50 21.79 -5.96
C VAL A 48 0.33 21.39 -5.07
N SER A 49 -0.61 22.32 -4.86
CA SER A 49 -1.84 22.03 -4.14
C SER A 49 -2.72 21.06 -4.92
N ILE A 50 -3.08 19.97 -4.26
CA ILE A 50 -4.02 18.95 -4.74
C ILE A 50 -5.48 19.32 -4.51
N THR A 51 -5.75 20.45 -3.85
CA THR A 51 -7.11 20.94 -3.57
C THR A 51 -7.76 21.62 -4.78
N THR A 52 -7.15 21.52 -5.95
CA THR A 52 -7.71 22.03 -7.20
C THR A 52 -8.91 21.20 -7.65
N PRO A 53 -9.97 21.81 -8.21
CA PRO A 53 -11.11 21.09 -8.78
C PRO A 53 -10.72 20.15 -9.95
N LEU A 54 -9.51 20.29 -10.49
CA LEU A 54 -8.97 19.41 -11.51
C LEU A 54 -8.62 18.01 -10.96
N VAL A 55 -8.38 17.86 -9.66
CA VAL A 55 -8.09 16.56 -9.02
C VAL A 55 -9.39 15.99 -8.46
N LYS A 56 -9.80 14.84 -9.00
CA LYS A 56 -11.04 14.13 -8.63
C LYS A 56 -10.82 13.09 -7.53
N GLY A 57 -9.58 12.70 -7.26
CA GLY A 57 -9.25 11.68 -6.29
C GLY A 57 -7.94 10.98 -6.58
N ILE A 58 -7.72 9.87 -5.88
CA ILE A 58 -6.53 9.03 -5.96
C ILE A 58 -6.91 7.59 -6.30
N GLN A 59 -6.01 6.83 -6.90
CA GLN A 59 -6.26 5.44 -7.28
C GLN A 59 -5.02 4.58 -7.03
N GLY A 60 -5.24 3.45 -6.35
CA GLY A 60 -4.28 2.37 -6.25
C GLY A 60 -4.40 1.43 -7.45
N ASN A 61 -3.26 1.10 -8.06
CA ASN A 61 -3.19 0.16 -9.18
C ASN A 61 -2.49 -1.12 -8.73
N VAL A 62 -2.89 -2.25 -9.29
CA VAL A 62 -2.20 -3.52 -9.08
C VAL A 62 -1.98 -4.19 -10.43
N TRP A 63 -0.72 -4.32 -10.81
CA TRP A 63 -0.32 -5.10 -11.98
C TRP A 63 0.02 -6.53 -11.55
N THR A 64 -0.46 -7.51 -12.30
CA THR A 64 -0.51 -8.90 -11.81
C THR A 64 0.58 -9.79 -12.39
N GLU A 65 1.65 -9.25 -13.01
CA GLU A 65 2.68 -10.07 -13.66
C GLU A 65 3.38 -11.02 -12.68
N LEU A 66 3.50 -10.63 -11.40
CA LEU A 66 4.08 -11.45 -10.33
C LEU A 66 3.04 -11.90 -9.28
N ILE A 67 1.75 -11.81 -9.61
CA ILE A 67 0.63 -12.14 -8.72
C ILE A 67 -0.18 -13.26 -9.38
N HIS A 68 0.08 -14.50 -8.97
CA HIS A 68 -0.47 -15.71 -9.60
C HIS A 68 -1.59 -16.37 -8.79
N SER A 69 -1.85 -15.92 -7.56
CA SER A 69 -2.87 -16.48 -6.69
C SER A 69 -3.68 -15.38 -5.98
N PRO A 70 -4.93 -15.67 -5.58
CA PRO A 70 -5.73 -14.76 -4.74
C PRO A 70 -5.02 -14.37 -3.45
N GLU A 71 -4.32 -15.30 -2.79
CA GLU A 71 -3.60 -15.06 -1.54
C GLU A 71 -2.46 -14.07 -1.75
N ARG A 72 -1.74 -14.17 -2.88
CA ARG A 72 -0.68 -13.22 -3.22
C ARG A 72 -1.25 -11.85 -3.56
N LEU A 73 -2.40 -11.80 -4.26
CA LEU A 73 -3.09 -10.54 -4.54
C LEU A 73 -3.47 -9.86 -3.23
N GLN A 74 -4.13 -10.58 -2.32
CA GLN A 74 -4.51 -10.07 -1.01
C GLN A 74 -3.27 -9.60 -0.24
N PHE A 75 -2.19 -10.39 -0.21
CA PHE A 75 -0.96 -10.03 0.48
C PHE A 75 -0.36 -8.73 -0.05
N MET A 76 -0.34 -8.52 -1.37
CA MET A 76 0.17 -7.30 -1.99
C MET A 76 -0.75 -6.11 -1.77
N VAL A 77 -2.07 -6.31 -1.74
CA VAL A 77 -3.05 -5.22 -1.64
C VAL A 77 -3.27 -4.78 -0.19
N TYR A 78 -3.34 -5.71 0.76
CA TYR A 78 -3.59 -5.45 2.16
C TYR A 78 -2.29 -5.43 2.97
N PRO A 79 -2.09 -4.41 3.83
CA PRO A 79 -3.06 -3.43 4.33
C PRO A 79 -3.05 -2.08 3.60
N ARG A 80 -2.27 -1.91 2.53
CA ARG A 80 -2.16 -0.64 1.80
C ARG A 80 -3.48 -0.12 1.25
N MET A 81 -4.42 -1.00 0.93
CA MET A 81 -5.79 -0.62 0.54
C MET A 81 -6.50 0.20 1.64
N THR A 82 -6.29 -0.12 2.92
CA THR A 82 -6.86 0.68 4.03
C THR A 82 -6.22 2.04 4.08
N ALA A 83 -4.90 2.11 3.96
CA ALA A 83 -4.17 3.37 3.94
C ALA A 83 -4.60 4.25 2.76
N LEU A 84 -4.79 3.66 1.57
CA LEU A 84 -5.31 4.37 0.39
C LEU A 84 -6.72 4.89 0.63
N SER A 85 -7.59 4.08 1.22
CA SER A 85 -8.97 4.47 1.52
C SER A 85 -8.99 5.63 2.51
N GLU A 86 -8.18 5.58 3.56
CA GLU A 86 -8.08 6.66 4.53
C GLU A 86 -7.40 7.91 3.95
N ALA A 87 -6.40 7.73 3.08
CA ALA A 87 -5.74 8.81 2.35
C ALA A 87 -6.71 9.58 1.43
N ALA A 88 -7.63 8.86 0.78
CA ALA A 88 -8.64 9.42 -0.10
C ALA A 88 -9.82 10.08 0.65
N TRP A 89 -10.16 9.57 1.83
CA TRP A 89 -11.38 9.96 2.55
C TRP A 89 -11.15 10.98 3.67
N THR A 90 -10.03 10.87 4.38
CA THR A 90 -9.75 11.70 5.56
C THR A 90 -9.13 13.03 5.14
N GLN A 91 -9.61 14.12 5.75
CA GLN A 91 -9.05 15.46 5.51
C GLN A 91 -7.60 15.52 6.04
N ASP A 92 -6.69 16.13 5.28
CA ASP A 92 -5.26 16.13 5.62
C ASP A 92 -4.97 16.71 7.01
N LYS A 93 -5.70 17.76 7.42
CA LYS A 93 -5.58 18.38 8.76
C LYS A 93 -5.93 17.45 9.93
N THR A 94 -6.60 16.32 9.68
CA THR A 94 -6.98 15.33 10.70
C THR A 94 -6.19 14.03 10.59
N LYS A 95 -5.30 13.89 9.61
CA LYS A 95 -4.48 12.69 9.44
C LYS A 95 -3.44 12.59 10.55
N SER A 96 -3.39 11.45 11.23
CA SER A 96 -2.33 11.07 12.16
C SER A 96 -1.98 9.60 11.95
N PHE A 97 -0.76 9.32 11.50
CA PHE A 97 -0.31 7.95 11.23
C PHE A 97 -0.27 7.10 12.52
N GLY A 98 0.00 7.72 13.68
CA GLY A 98 -0.11 7.04 14.98
C GLY A 98 -1.54 6.59 15.27
N ASN A 99 -2.54 7.47 15.08
CA ASN A 99 -3.94 7.10 15.26
C ASN A 99 -4.41 6.07 14.22
N PHE A 100 -3.89 6.15 13.00
CA PHE A 100 -4.10 5.14 11.97
C PHE A 100 -3.57 3.78 12.40
N ASN A 101 -2.37 3.70 13.00
CA ASN A 101 -1.82 2.46 13.53
C ASN A 101 -2.70 1.85 14.62
N GLU A 102 -3.27 2.65 15.52
CA GLU A 102 -4.21 2.12 16.51
C GLU A 102 -5.48 1.53 15.86
N ARG A 103 -6.05 2.18 14.83
CA ARG A 103 -7.16 1.61 14.05
C ARG A 103 -6.77 0.36 13.27
N MET A 104 -5.55 0.33 12.75
CA MET A 104 -5.04 -0.80 11.97
C MET A 104 -4.89 -2.06 12.80
N LYS A 105 -4.59 -1.97 14.11
CA LYS A 105 -4.62 -3.15 15.00
C LYS A 105 -5.99 -3.84 14.98
N HIS A 106 -7.07 -3.07 15.00
CA HIS A 106 -8.42 -3.61 14.87
C HIS A 106 -8.70 -4.14 13.46
N MET A 107 -8.27 -3.41 12.42
CA MET A 107 -8.43 -3.85 11.03
C MET A 107 -7.71 -5.17 10.73
N MET A 108 -6.54 -5.40 11.32
CA MET A 108 -5.80 -6.66 11.21
C MET A 108 -6.57 -7.83 11.80
N ALA A 109 -7.22 -7.66 12.96
CA ALA A 109 -8.10 -8.69 13.52
C ALA A 109 -9.31 -8.98 12.62
N ILE A 110 -9.84 -7.97 11.92
CA ILE A 110 -10.90 -8.14 10.91
C ILE A 110 -10.36 -8.97 9.73
N TYR A 111 -9.16 -8.67 9.24
CA TYR A 111 -8.54 -9.44 8.16
C TYR A 111 -8.32 -10.91 8.52
N GLU A 112 -7.83 -11.17 9.72
CA GLU A 112 -7.66 -12.52 10.24
C GLU A 112 -8.98 -13.28 10.30
N LYS A 113 -10.02 -12.66 10.89
CA LYS A 113 -11.36 -13.25 10.98
C LYS A 113 -11.98 -13.50 9.60
N ALA A 114 -11.70 -12.64 8.62
CA ALA A 114 -12.15 -12.78 7.25
C ALA A 114 -11.31 -13.76 6.40
N GLY A 115 -10.20 -14.28 6.94
CA GLY A 115 -9.28 -15.15 6.20
C GLY A 115 -8.48 -14.42 5.10
N ILE A 116 -8.39 -13.09 5.15
CA ILE A 116 -7.63 -12.29 4.18
C ILE A 116 -6.15 -12.45 4.46
N LYS A 117 -5.36 -12.81 3.45
CA LYS A 117 -3.89 -12.79 3.55
C LYS A 117 -3.39 -11.37 3.42
N TYR A 118 -2.66 -10.87 4.40
CA TYR A 118 -2.15 -9.49 4.41
C TYR A 118 -0.71 -9.44 4.93
N PHE A 119 -0.01 -8.35 4.65
CA PHE A 119 1.31 -8.08 5.24
C PHE A 119 1.17 -7.32 6.56
N ASN A 120 1.60 -7.91 7.68
CA ASN A 120 1.62 -7.20 8.96
C ASN A 120 2.88 -6.33 9.08
N TYR A 121 2.77 -5.07 8.66
CA TYR A 121 3.86 -4.09 8.71
C TYR A 121 4.27 -3.68 10.13
N MET A 122 3.44 -3.90 11.15
CA MET A 122 3.78 -3.58 12.55
C MET A 122 4.69 -4.63 13.17
N THR A 123 4.62 -5.87 12.69
CA THR A 123 5.47 -6.98 13.11
C THR A 123 6.01 -7.71 11.88
N SER A 124 6.79 -6.99 11.05
CA SER A 124 7.20 -7.50 9.73
C SER A 124 7.98 -8.82 9.78
N ASP A 125 8.73 -9.07 10.86
CA ASP A 125 9.45 -10.33 11.06
C ASP A 125 8.52 -11.54 11.23
N ASN A 126 7.29 -11.33 11.71
CA ASN A 126 6.28 -12.37 11.91
C ASN A 126 5.26 -12.45 10.75
N SER A 127 5.48 -11.71 9.66
CA SER A 127 4.59 -11.66 8.50
C SER A 127 5.26 -12.34 7.30
N PRO A 128 5.19 -13.68 7.18
CA PRO A 128 5.86 -14.38 6.10
C PRO A 128 5.34 -13.92 4.73
N GLU A 129 6.26 -13.75 3.80
CA GLU A 129 5.93 -13.38 2.43
C GLU A 129 5.20 -14.53 1.72
N VAL A 130 4.04 -14.24 1.12
CA VAL A 130 3.34 -15.21 0.26
C VAL A 130 4.18 -15.45 -1.01
N SER A 131 4.40 -16.70 -1.41
CA SER A 131 5.26 -17.01 -2.57
C SER A 131 4.78 -16.34 -3.87
N GLY A 132 5.74 -16.07 -4.75
CA GLY A 132 5.52 -15.63 -6.12
C GLY A 132 5.49 -16.78 -7.12
N PRO A 133 5.28 -16.48 -8.41
CA PRO A 133 5.43 -17.49 -9.45
C PRO A 133 6.85 -18.05 -9.46
N THR A 134 6.98 -19.36 -9.56
CA THR A 134 8.28 -20.04 -9.74
C THR A 134 8.59 -20.14 -11.22
N ARG A 135 9.79 -19.71 -11.63
CA ARG A 135 10.28 -19.99 -12.98
C ARG A 135 10.72 -21.45 -13.02
N ASN A 136 9.95 -22.30 -13.69
CA ASN A 136 10.42 -23.63 -14.05
C ASN A 136 11.62 -23.44 -14.99
N LYS A 137 12.76 -24.03 -14.61
CA LYS A 137 13.97 -24.05 -15.43
C LYS A 137 13.82 -25.07 -16.55
#